data_AF-A0A2V7ZK38-F1
#
_entry.id   AF-A0A2V7ZK38-F1
#
_cell.length_a   1.000
_cell.length_b   1.000
_cell.length_c   1.000
_cell.angle_alpha   90.00
_cell.angle_beta   90.00
_cell.angle_gamma   90.00
#
_symmetry.space_group_name_H-M   'P 1'
#
loop_
_entity.id
_entity.type
_entity.pdbx_description
1 polymer ?
#
loop_
_entity_poly.entity_id
_entity_poly.type
_entity_poly.pdbx_seq_one_letter_code
_entity_poly.pdbx_strand_id
1 'polypeptide(L)'
;TQAESATPIQVEADIANALAGRWVGRPRIATIDYDIELEFTRTADGALVGKLIGTTLPKEMKIDKPLRRFTMKDRRMNWEFPNTQSWNYAGELSADGRTITGVTSSIQGGARLEFRKR
;
A
#
# COMPACT_ATOMS: atom_id res chain seq x y z
N THR A 1 -23.54 -2.09 -6.70
CA THR A 1 -22.14 -1.75 -7.03
C THR A 1 -21.33 -3.03 -6.93
N GLN A 2 -20.65 -3.42 -8.01
CA GLN A 2 -19.76 -4.59 -7.97
C GLN A 2 -18.61 -4.29 -7.00
N ALA A 3 -18.36 -5.16 -6.03
CA ALA A 3 -17.20 -5.02 -5.15
C ALA A 3 -15.94 -5.08 -6.03
N GLU A 4 -15.07 -4.09 -5.91
CA GLU A 4 -13.76 -4.13 -6.54
C GLU A 4 -12.97 -5.26 -5.86
N SER A 5 -12.61 -6.31 -6.60
CA SER A 5 -11.89 -7.47 -6.06
C SER A 5 -10.39 -7.23 -6.10
N ALA A 6 -9.68 -7.55 -5.01
CA ALA A 6 -8.22 -7.55 -5.00
C ALA A 6 -7.70 -8.60 -5.99
N THR A 7 -6.71 -8.22 -6.82
CA THR A 7 -5.97 -9.19 -7.65
C THR A 7 -4.82 -9.76 -6.82
N PRO A 8 -4.81 -11.07 -6.52
CA PRO A 8 -3.68 -11.69 -5.82
C PRO A 8 -2.43 -11.69 -6.70
N ILE A 9 -1.27 -11.45 -6.10
CA ILE A 9 0.03 -11.59 -6.77
C ILE A 9 0.86 -12.70 -6.15
N GLN A 10 1.58 -13.42 -6.99
CA GLN A 10 2.54 -14.43 -6.54
C GLN A 10 3.86 -13.75 -6.17
N VAL A 11 4.39 -14.11 -5.01
CA VAL A 11 5.67 -13.63 -4.47
C VAL A 11 6.37 -14.76 -3.72
N GLU A 12 7.66 -14.57 -3.42
CA GLU A 12 8.39 -15.51 -2.56
C GLU A 12 7.77 -15.56 -1.16
N ALA A 13 7.84 -16.74 -0.51
CA ALA A 13 7.14 -16.97 0.75
C ALA A 13 7.68 -16.09 1.90
N ASP A 14 8.98 -15.82 1.92
CA ASP A 14 9.62 -14.92 2.89
C ASP A 14 9.13 -13.48 2.72
N ILE A 15 8.96 -13.02 1.48
CA ILE A 15 8.40 -11.71 1.13
C ILE A 15 6.94 -11.63 1.57
N ALA A 16 6.12 -12.64 1.26
CA ALA A 16 4.73 -12.69 1.70
C ALA A 16 4.62 -12.62 3.23
N ASN A 17 5.48 -13.36 3.96
CA ASN A 17 5.56 -13.32 5.41
C ASN A 17 5.98 -11.95 5.95
N ALA A 18 6.97 -11.33 5.31
CA ALA A 18 7.46 -10.01 5.71
C ALA A 18 6.41 -8.93 5.50
N LEU A 19 5.63 -8.98 4.40
CA LEU A 19 4.58 -8.00 4.12
C LEU A 19 3.30 -8.20 4.90
N ALA A 20 2.90 -9.45 5.18
CA ALA A 20 1.63 -9.74 5.82
C ALA A 20 1.45 -8.93 7.12
N GLY A 21 0.28 -8.29 7.26
CA GLY A 21 -0.07 -7.44 8.39
C GLY A 21 -0.41 -6.00 8.00
N ARG A 22 -0.49 -5.15 9.03
CA ARG A 22 -0.88 -3.75 8.89
C ARG A 22 0.32 -2.83 8.79
N TRP A 23 0.16 -1.79 8.01
CA TRP A 23 1.20 -0.80 7.71
C TRP A 23 0.63 0.59 7.81
N VAL A 24 1.38 1.51 8.42
CA VAL A 24 1.00 2.92 8.53
C VAL A 24 2.08 3.76 7.90
N GLY A 25 1.71 4.61 6.96
CA GLY A 25 2.62 5.52 6.30
C GLY A 25 2.16 6.96 6.40
N ARG A 26 3.12 7.87 6.58
CA ARG A 26 2.87 9.31 6.65
C ARG A 26 3.57 10.01 5.48
N PRO A 27 2.82 10.57 4.51
CA PRO A 27 3.40 11.34 3.44
C PRO A 27 4.11 12.57 4.01
N ARG A 28 5.32 12.88 3.51
CA ARG A 28 6.01 14.11 3.91
C ARG A 28 5.51 15.29 3.08
N ILE A 29 4.31 15.77 3.39
CA ILE A 29 3.67 16.92 2.75
C ILE A 29 3.54 18.02 3.81
N ALA A 30 4.10 19.20 3.55
CA ALA A 30 4.24 20.26 4.56
C ALA A 30 2.91 20.84 5.07
N THR A 31 1.80 20.62 4.35
CA THR A 31 0.54 21.30 4.57
C THR A 31 -0.54 20.45 5.24
N ILE A 32 -0.37 19.12 5.31
CA ILE A 32 -1.39 18.21 5.85
C ILE A 32 -0.71 17.03 6.55
N ASP A 33 -0.98 16.87 7.84
CA ASP A 33 -0.63 15.66 8.58
C ASP A 33 -1.74 14.62 8.44
N TYR A 34 -1.48 13.55 7.70
CA TYR A 34 -2.38 12.40 7.67
C TYR A 34 -1.62 11.08 7.54
N ASP A 35 -2.19 10.04 8.15
CA ASP A 35 -1.69 8.68 8.03
C ASP A 35 -2.48 7.94 6.93
N ILE A 36 -1.81 7.05 6.23
CA ILE A 36 -2.35 6.10 5.27
C ILE A 36 -2.17 4.71 5.86
N GLU A 37 -3.26 3.96 5.98
CA GLU A 37 -3.26 2.62 6.56
C GLU A 37 -3.47 1.56 5.47
N LEU A 38 -2.55 0.61 5.39
CA LEU A 38 -2.62 -0.53 4.47
C LEU A 38 -2.70 -1.85 5.25
N GLU A 39 -3.29 -2.85 4.60
CA GLU A 39 -3.23 -4.24 5.05
C GLU A 39 -2.82 -5.13 3.89
N PHE A 40 -1.80 -5.96 4.13
CA PHE A 40 -1.43 -7.04 3.21
C PHE A 40 -1.83 -8.38 3.83
N THR A 41 -2.52 -9.20 3.05
CA THR A 41 -2.99 -10.52 3.50
C THR A 41 -2.46 -11.58 2.57
N ARG A 42 -1.89 -12.63 3.16
CA ARG A 42 -1.51 -13.83 2.43
C ARG A 42 -2.75 -14.72 2.26
N THR A 43 -3.02 -15.17 1.05
CA THR A 43 -4.08 -16.12 0.73
C THR A 43 -3.62 -17.56 1.00
N ALA A 44 -4.55 -18.52 1.00
CA ALA A 44 -4.25 -19.92 1.32
C ALA A 44 -3.26 -20.58 0.33
N ASP A 45 -3.24 -20.11 -0.91
CA ASP A 45 -2.32 -20.53 -1.99
C ASP A 45 -0.96 -19.82 -1.94
N GLY A 46 -0.70 -18.96 -0.94
CA GLY A 46 0.56 -18.25 -0.77
C GLY A 46 0.67 -16.92 -1.53
N ALA A 47 -0.35 -16.55 -2.31
CA ALA A 47 -0.40 -15.24 -2.96
C ALA A 47 -0.58 -14.11 -1.94
N LEU A 48 -0.31 -12.88 -2.36
CA LEU A 48 -0.46 -11.67 -1.56
C LEU A 48 -1.54 -10.76 -2.16
N VAL A 49 -2.42 -10.24 -1.31
CA VAL A 49 -3.36 -9.16 -1.65
C VAL A 49 -3.06 -7.95 -0.79
N GLY A 50 -3.23 -6.75 -1.34
CA GLY A 50 -3.06 -5.48 -0.64
C GLY A 50 -4.36 -4.67 -0.63
N LYS A 51 -4.61 -3.95 0.46
CA LYS A 51 -5.76 -3.06 0.62
C LYS A 51 -5.36 -1.72 1.23
N LEU A 52 -6.05 -0.65 0.81
CA LEU A 52 -6.15 0.59 1.56
C LEU A 52 -7.29 0.46 2.55
N ILE A 53 -6.98 0.41 3.84
CA ILE A 53 -7.97 0.19 4.90
C ILE A 53 -8.45 1.48 5.55
N GLY A 54 -7.67 2.56 5.50
CA GLY A 54 -8.08 3.87 6.01
C GLY A 54 -7.08 4.99 5.80
N THR A 55 -7.51 6.21 6.09
CA THR A 55 -6.65 7.37 6.30
C THR A 55 -7.16 8.18 7.50
N THR A 56 -6.35 9.07 8.04
CA THR A 56 -6.79 10.01 9.09
C THR A 56 -7.35 11.32 8.53
N LEU A 57 -7.63 11.41 7.22
CA LEU A 57 -8.20 12.61 6.63
C LEU A 57 -9.64 12.83 7.15
N PRO A 58 -10.00 14.07 7.52
CA PRO A 58 -11.34 14.36 7.99
C PRO A 58 -12.37 14.06 6.89
N LYS A 59 -13.47 13.39 7.29
CA LYS A 59 -14.61 12.97 6.44
C LYS A 59 -14.41 11.70 5.61
N GLU A 60 -13.32 10.95 5.77
CA GLU A 60 -13.23 9.64 5.14
C GLU A 60 -13.97 8.56 5.95
N MET A 61 -14.94 7.90 5.30
CA MET A 61 -15.49 6.63 5.76
C MET A 61 -14.43 5.52 5.60
N LYS A 62 -14.59 4.40 6.31
CA LYS A 62 -13.76 3.20 6.13
C LYS A 62 -13.62 2.89 4.63
N ILE A 63 -12.39 2.91 4.13
CA ILE A 63 -12.12 2.71 2.70
C ILE A 63 -12.25 1.23 2.36
N ASP A 64 -11.43 0.38 2.99
CA ASP A 64 -11.38 -1.09 2.78
C ASP A 64 -11.50 -1.48 1.29
N LYS A 65 -10.65 -0.86 0.46
CA LYS A 65 -10.62 -1.09 -0.99
C LYS A 65 -9.30 -1.76 -1.39
N PRO A 66 -9.33 -2.65 -2.39
CA PRO A 66 -8.11 -3.26 -2.91
C PRO A 66 -7.17 -2.21 -3.50
N LEU A 67 -5.86 -2.47 -3.38
CA LEU A 67 -4.87 -1.75 -4.18
C LEU A 67 -5.02 -2.15 -5.65
N ARG A 68 -4.95 -1.16 -6.54
CA ARG A 68 -5.03 -1.38 -7.99
C ARG A 68 -3.65 -1.64 -8.55
N ARG A 69 -3.57 -2.46 -9.60
CA ARG A 69 -2.32 -2.77 -10.32
C ARG A 69 -1.16 -3.13 -9.38
N PHE A 70 -1.47 -3.84 -8.29
CA PHE A 70 -0.46 -4.25 -7.34
C PHE A 70 0.50 -5.22 -8.03
N THR A 71 1.79 -4.93 -7.98
CA THR A 71 2.85 -5.75 -8.55
C THR A 71 4.04 -5.77 -7.62
N MET A 72 4.81 -6.84 -7.69
CA MET A 72 6.05 -6.98 -6.94
C MET A 72 7.07 -7.75 -7.76
N LYS A 73 8.31 -7.31 -7.70
CA LYS A 73 9.47 -8.01 -8.23
C LYS A 73 10.60 -7.84 -7.23
N ASP A 74 11.14 -8.96 -6.77
CA ASP A 74 12.05 -8.98 -5.63
C ASP A 74 11.40 -8.21 -4.48
N ARG A 75 12.09 -7.27 -3.85
CA ARG A 75 11.53 -6.42 -2.78
C ARG A 75 10.89 -5.12 -3.27
N ARG A 76 10.84 -4.88 -4.58
CA ARG A 76 10.27 -3.67 -5.19
C ARG A 76 8.82 -3.90 -5.55
N MET A 77 7.99 -2.92 -5.22
CA MET A 77 6.55 -3.01 -5.40
C MET A 77 5.97 -1.72 -5.96
N ASN A 78 4.89 -1.89 -6.71
CA ASN A 78 4.12 -0.78 -7.26
C ASN A 78 2.63 -1.03 -7.07
N TRP A 79 1.88 0.02 -6.83
CA TRP A 79 0.42 -0.02 -6.84
C TRP A 79 -0.19 1.35 -7.14
N GLU A 80 -1.48 1.34 -7.43
CA GLU A 80 -2.34 2.51 -7.50
C GLU A 80 -3.29 2.53 -6.30
N PHE A 81 -3.40 3.68 -5.64
CA PHE A 81 -4.39 3.86 -4.59
C PHE A 81 -5.81 3.88 -5.20
N PRO A 82 -6.83 3.34 -4.49
CA PRO A 82 -8.20 3.29 -4.97
C PRO A 82 -8.96 4.62 -4.77
N ASN A 83 -8.32 5.73 -5.13
CA ASN A 83 -8.86 7.09 -5.08
C ASN A 83 -9.39 7.55 -6.46
N THR A 84 -10.02 8.72 -6.50
CA THR A 84 -10.58 9.31 -7.73
C THR A 84 -9.50 9.87 -8.66
N GLN A 85 -8.42 10.41 -8.11
CA GLN A 85 -7.24 10.83 -8.87
C GLN A 85 -6.14 9.79 -8.71
N SER A 86 -5.81 9.06 -9.79
CA SER A 86 -4.83 7.98 -9.76
C SER A 86 -3.50 8.42 -9.15
N TRP A 87 -3.25 7.98 -7.92
CA TRP A 87 -1.96 8.13 -7.26
C TRP A 87 -1.23 6.80 -7.32
N ASN A 88 -0.06 6.82 -7.93
CA ASN A 88 0.82 5.66 -8.04
C ASN A 88 1.80 5.67 -6.88
N TYR A 89 2.10 4.52 -6.30
CA TYR A 89 3.21 4.34 -5.39
C TYR A 89 4.23 3.39 -6.00
N ALA A 90 5.50 3.74 -5.87
CA ALA A 90 6.62 2.86 -6.15
C ALA A 90 7.54 2.84 -4.93
N GLY A 91 7.84 1.67 -4.40
CA GLY A 91 8.68 1.54 -3.21
C GLY A 91 9.36 0.18 -3.07
N GLU A 92 10.12 0.05 -1.99
CA GLU A 92 10.93 -1.12 -1.69
C GLU A 92 10.78 -1.54 -0.23
N LEU A 93 10.60 -2.84 -0.01
CA LEU A 93 10.57 -3.46 1.33
C LEU A 93 11.99 -3.61 1.85
N SER A 94 12.25 -3.06 3.03
CA SER A 94 13.53 -3.20 3.73
C SER A 94 13.91 -4.66 3.97
N ALA A 95 15.22 -4.93 4.06
CA ALA A 95 15.76 -6.28 4.29
C ALA A 95 15.18 -6.96 5.54
N ASP A 96 14.90 -6.19 6.59
CA ASP A 96 14.32 -6.66 7.85
C ASP A 96 12.79 -6.81 7.84
N GLY A 97 12.13 -6.43 6.73
CA GLY A 97 10.68 -6.55 6.57
C GLY A 97 9.85 -5.60 7.44
N ARG A 98 10.45 -4.52 7.96
CA ARG A 98 9.78 -3.57 8.89
C ARG A 98 9.39 -2.25 8.25
N THR A 99 9.94 -1.91 7.09
CA THR A 99 9.73 -0.61 6.45
C THR A 99 9.54 -0.78 4.95
N ILE A 100 8.59 -0.04 4.37
CA ILE A 100 8.46 0.13 2.91
C ILE A 100 8.76 1.60 2.62
N THR A 101 9.78 1.86 1.82
CA THR A 101 10.18 3.24 1.46
C THR A 101 9.94 3.48 -0.01
N GLY A 102 9.34 4.61 -0.35
CA GLY A 102 9.00 4.90 -1.73
C GLY A 102 8.49 6.31 -1.98
N VAL A 103 7.93 6.49 -3.16
CA VAL A 103 7.38 7.76 -3.64
C VAL A 103 5.97 7.53 -4.14
N THR A 104 5.04 8.34 -3.65
CA THR A 104 3.72 8.51 -4.25
C THR A 104 3.83 9.56 -5.35
N SER A 105 3.28 9.30 -6.53
CA SER A 105 3.28 10.22 -7.69
C SER A 105 1.86 10.45 -8.22
N SER A 106 1.56 11.69 -8.54
CA SER A 106 0.29 12.13 -9.13
C SER A 106 0.53 13.26 -10.13
N ILE A 107 -0.53 13.74 -10.80
CA ILE A 107 -0.47 14.94 -11.64
C ILE A 107 -0.12 16.21 -10.83
N GLN A 108 -0.35 16.20 -9.52
CA GLN A 108 -0.04 17.32 -8.60
C GLN A 108 1.42 17.29 -8.12
N GLY A 109 2.19 16.28 -8.53
CA GLY A 109 3.57 16.05 -8.09
C GLY A 109 3.73 14.76 -7.28
N GLY A 110 4.95 14.55 -6.79
CA GLY A 110 5.33 13.38 -6.01
C GLY A 110 5.75 13.71 -4.58
N ALA A 111 5.49 12.79 -3.66
CA ALA A 111 5.85 12.90 -2.25
C ALA A 111 6.51 11.61 -1.76
N ARG A 112 7.57 11.73 -0.94
CA ARG A 112 8.14 10.57 -0.25
C ARG A 112 7.14 10.06 0.78
N LEU A 113 6.99 8.74 0.80
CA LEU A 113 6.10 8.05 1.70
C LEU A 113 6.79 6.77 2.20
N GLU A 114 6.93 6.71 3.51
CA GLU A 114 7.46 5.56 4.24
C GLU A 114 6.31 4.92 5.01
N PHE A 115 6.14 3.61 4.85
CA PHE A 115 5.24 2.80 5.67
C PHE A 115 6.04 2.01 6.70
N ARG A 116 5.53 1.96 7.93
CA ARG A 116 6.05 1.13 9.00
C ARG A 116 5.04 0.06 9.38
N LYS A 117 5.53 -1.14 9.62
CA LYS A 117 4.71 -2.25 10.10
C LYS A 117 4.17 -1.92 11.50
N ARG A 118 2.90 -2.23 11.74
CA ARG A 118 2.23 -2.08 13.05
C ARG A 118 2.21 -3.40 13.82
#